data_AF-A0A2E4PGB0-F1
#
_entry.id   AF-A0A2E4PGB0-F1
#
_cell.length_a   1.000
_cell.length_b   1.000
_cell.length_c   1.000
_cell.angle_alpha   90.00
_cell.angle_beta   90.00
_cell.angle_gamma   90.00
#
_symmetry.space_group_name_H-M   'P 1'
#
loop_
_entity.id
_entity.type
_entity.pdbx_description
1 polymer ?
#
loop_
_entity_poly.entity_id
_entity_poly.type
_entity_poly.pdbx_seq_one_letter_code
_entity_poly.pdbx_strand_id
1 'polypeptide(L)'
;MFDKEIEAIAKCTELIKELDENSKFRVIKYLIERFGIGSSPMHTGSFVPNKLINRGNFNNDEIEHQEFIEESNDEDYPTLKQLLIKNYPKNETEWILCYAFYASKYGEDTFRKEDITERYKENGRHTTSTNANLANNINSCIKKDWIKDINKDEFILKPEGKSYAKEVLKGNSTAKEVKRAKRTKGDSESR
;
A
#
# COMPACT_ATOMS: atom_id res chain seq x y z
N MET A 1 6.37 -36.75 -31.39
CA MET A 1 5.48 -36.59 -30.22
C MET A 1 5.23 -35.10 -30.10
N PHE A 2 4.02 -34.63 -30.41
CA PHE A 2 3.71 -33.20 -30.31
C PHE A 2 3.75 -32.80 -28.84
N ASP A 3 4.43 -31.70 -28.56
CA ASP A 3 4.55 -31.17 -27.22
C ASP A 3 3.17 -30.66 -26.78
N LYS A 4 2.53 -31.41 -25.88
CA LYS A 4 1.19 -31.11 -25.36
C LYS A 4 1.16 -29.76 -24.67
N GLU A 5 2.31 -29.30 -24.17
CA GLU A 5 2.46 -27.97 -23.58
C GLU A 5 2.29 -26.89 -24.65
N ILE A 6 3.00 -27.01 -25.76
CA ILE A 6 2.94 -26.05 -26.88
C ILE A 6 1.53 -26.04 -27.50
N GLU A 7 0.88 -27.20 -27.64
CA GLU A 7 -0.50 -27.29 -28.15
C GLU A 7 -1.51 -26.60 -27.23
N ALA A 8 -1.38 -26.78 -25.92
CA ALA A 8 -2.25 -26.14 -24.94
C ALA A 8 -2.05 -24.61 -24.94
N ILE A 9 -0.80 -24.15 -24.96
CA ILE A 9 -0.47 -22.72 -25.02
C ILE A 9 -1.04 -22.08 -26.28
N ALA A 10 -0.87 -22.72 -27.44
CA ALA A 10 -1.37 -22.20 -28.72
C ALA A 10 -2.90 -22.05 -28.71
N LYS A 11 -3.64 -23.09 -28.29
CA LYS A 11 -5.12 -23.06 -28.24
C LYS A 11 -5.64 -22.03 -27.25
N CYS A 12 -5.05 -21.95 -26.05
CA CYS A 12 -5.45 -20.95 -25.07
C CYS A 12 -5.18 -19.53 -25.59
N THR A 13 -4.07 -19.32 -26.28
CA THR A 13 -3.71 -18.01 -26.83
C THR A 13 -4.67 -17.55 -27.92
N GLU A 14 -5.09 -18.46 -28.83
CA GLU A 14 -6.10 -18.11 -29.85
C GLU A 14 -7.45 -17.78 -29.23
N LEU A 15 -7.94 -18.62 -28.32
CA LEU A 15 -9.24 -18.42 -27.66
C LEU A 15 -9.26 -17.15 -26.79
N ILE A 16 -8.15 -16.82 -26.13
CA ILE A 16 -8.05 -15.60 -25.31
C ILE A 16 -8.01 -14.35 -26.19
N LYS A 17 -7.40 -14.39 -27.39
CA LYS A 17 -7.32 -13.21 -28.27
C LYS A 17 -8.69 -12.70 -28.70
N GLU A 18 -9.65 -13.60 -28.91
CA GLU A 18 -11.01 -13.28 -29.36
C GLU A 18 -11.90 -12.68 -28.24
N LEU A 19 -11.46 -12.70 -26.98
CA LEU A 19 -12.22 -12.17 -25.85
C LEU A 19 -12.00 -10.66 -25.64
N ASP A 20 -13.02 -9.99 -25.11
CA ASP A 20 -12.89 -8.63 -24.58
C ASP A 20 -12.05 -8.62 -23.28
N GLU A 21 -11.55 -7.44 -22.90
CA GLU A 21 -10.61 -7.30 -21.77
C GLU A 21 -11.19 -7.79 -20.42
N ASN A 22 -12.48 -7.56 -20.18
CA ASN A 22 -13.15 -8.01 -18.95
C ASN A 22 -13.27 -9.54 -18.91
N SER A 23 -13.57 -10.16 -20.05
CA SER A 23 -13.61 -11.61 -20.19
C SER A 23 -12.23 -12.24 -20.05
N LYS A 24 -11.19 -11.62 -20.63
CA LYS A 24 -9.78 -12.04 -20.45
C LYS A 24 -9.39 -12.07 -18.98
N PHE A 25 -9.68 -10.97 -18.25
CA PHE A 25 -9.38 -10.87 -16.83
C PHE A 25 -10.09 -11.96 -16.01
N ARG A 26 -11.38 -12.22 -16.28
CA ARG A 26 -12.14 -13.27 -15.58
C ARG A 26 -11.57 -14.67 -15.81
N VAL A 27 -11.19 -14.98 -17.05
CA VAL A 27 -10.59 -16.27 -17.41
C VAL A 27 -9.23 -16.44 -16.71
N ILE A 28 -8.39 -15.41 -16.74
CA ILE A 28 -7.07 -15.44 -16.09
C ILE A 28 -7.21 -15.60 -14.56
N LYS A 29 -8.13 -14.84 -13.93
CA LYS A 29 -8.44 -14.98 -12.50
C LYS A 29 -8.86 -16.40 -12.14
N TYR A 30 -9.75 -16.99 -12.92
CA TYR A 30 -10.21 -18.36 -12.71
C TYR A 30 -9.09 -19.40 -12.85
N LEU A 31 -8.19 -19.23 -13.83
CA LEU A 31 -7.05 -20.13 -14.02
C LEU A 31 -6.05 -20.03 -12.87
N ILE A 32 -5.77 -18.83 -12.37
CA ILE A 32 -4.91 -18.61 -11.20
C ILE A 32 -5.49 -19.32 -9.97
N GLU A 33 -6.79 -19.15 -9.70
CA GLU A 33 -7.48 -19.76 -8.56
C GLU A 33 -7.54 -21.29 -8.67
N ARG A 34 -7.83 -21.81 -9.87
CA ARG A 34 -7.99 -23.25 -10.11
C ARG A 34 -6.68 -24.03 -10.08
N PHE A 35 -5.59 -23.43 -10.55
CA PHE A 35 -4.28 -24.08 -10.61
C PHE A 35 -3.32 -23.63 -9.49
N GLY A 36 -3.75 -22.73 -8.61
CA GLY A 36 -2.96 -22.26 -7.47
C GLY A 36 -1.66 -21.56 -7.89
N ILE A 37 -1.62 -20.99 -9.09
CA ILE A 37 -0.40 -20.36 -9.65
C ILE A 37 -0.16 -19.05 -8.89
N GLY A 38 0.74 -19.08 -7.91
CA GLY A 38 1.16 -17.89 -7.15
C GLY A 38 0.54 -17.72 -5.75
N SER A 39 -0.25 -18.68 -5.26
CA SER A 39 -0.81 -18.63 -3.90
C SER A 39 -0.16 -19.69 -2.99
N SER A 40 0.77 -19.25 -2.12
CA SER A 40 1.06 -19.98 -0.88
C SER A 40 -0.17 -19.95 0.03
N PRO A 41 -0.42 -20.99 0.85
CA PRO A 41 -1.74 -21.26 1.41
C PRO A 41 -1.97 -20.49 2.72
N MET A 42 -2.95 -19.60 2.76
CA MET A 42 -3.55 -19.13 4.01
C MET A 42 -5.07 -18.95 3.83
N HIS A 43 -5.81 -19.86 4.46
CA HIS A 43 -7.19 -19.72 4.94
C HIS A 43 -8.26 -19.13 4.01
N THR A 44 -8.98 -20.04 3.34
CA THR A 44 -10.37 -19.81 2.95
C THR A 44 -11.23 -19.66 4.21
N GLY A 45 -11.39 -18.42 4.69
CA GLY A 45 -12.51 -18.05 5.55
C GLY A 45 -13.80 -18.18 4.73
N SER A 46 -14.73 -18.97 5.24
CA SER A 46 -16.01 -19.33 4.64
C SER A 46 -16.76 -18.12 4.07
N PHE A 47 -17.01 -18.16 2.75
CA PHE A 47 -17.95 -17.27 2.08
C PHE A 47 -19.37 -17.74 2.44
N VAL A 48 -20.10 -16.95 3.22
CA VAL A 48 -21.55 -17.11 3.39
C VAL A 48 -22.20 -16.40 2.20
N PRO A 49 -22.94 -17.10 1.31
CA PRO A 49 -23.66 -16.41 0.25
C PRO A 49 -25.01 -15.98 0.81
N ASN A 50 -25.34 -14.69 0.75
CA ASN A 50 -26.74 -14.32 0.78
C ASN A 50 -27.14 -13.42 -0.38
N LYS A 51 -28.23 -13.88 -1.01
CA LYS A 51 -28.87 -13.42 -2.24
C LYS A 51 -29.35 -11.98 -2.16
N LEU A 52 -29.28 -11.33 -3.33
CA LEU A 52 -30.18 -10.26 -3.78
C LEU A 52 -31.66 -10.60 -3.50
N ILE A 53 -32.43 -9.68 -2.88
CA ILE A 53 -33.82 -9.32 -3.28
C ILE A 53 -34.07 -7.83 -2.95
N ASN A 54 -34.57 -7.12 -3.96
CA ASN A 54 -35.09 -5.75 -3.94
C ASN A 54 -36.55 -5.71 -3.42
N ARG A 55 -36.93 -4.76 -2.53
CA ARG A 55 -38.30 -4.18 -2.41
C ARG A 55 -38.41 -3.05 -1.35
N GLY A 56 -38.68 -1.83 -1.81
CA GLY A 56 -39.76 -0.93 -1.34
C GLY A 56 -39.72 -0.24 0.05
N ASN A 57 -39.39 1.06 0.03
CA ASN A 57 -40.01 2.23 0.67
C ASN A 57 -40.24 2.40 2.21
N PHE A 58 -39.80 3.59 2.68
CA PHE A 58 -40.14 4.44 3.84
C PHE A 58 -39.52 4.13 5.24
N ASN A 59 -38.54 4.93 5.67
CA ASN A 59 -38.72 6.13 6.53
C ASN A 59 -37.38 6.83 6.81
N ASN A 60 -37.45 8.15 7.04
CA ASN A 60 -36.36 9.06 7.36
C ASN A 60 -35.47 8.57 8.51
N ASP A 61 -34.15 8.59 8.28
CA ASP A 61 -33.17 9.13 9.23
C ASP A 61 -31.90 9.49 8.44
N GLU A 62 -31.41 10.70 8.67
CA GLU A 62 -30.21 11.26 8.06
C GLU A 62 -28.97 10.46 8.47
N ILE A 63 -28.39 9.73 7.53
CA ILE A 63 -27.01 9.24 7.64
C ILE A 63 -26.31 9.71 6.38
N GLU A 64 -25.40 10.67 6.55
CA GLU A 64 -24.44 11.07 5.53
C GLU A 64 -23.62 9.84 5.11
N HIS A 65 -24.08 9.13 4.10
CA HIS A 65 -23.27 8.20 3.34
C HIS A 65 -22.29 9.03 2.51
N GLN A 66 -21.13 9.28 3.08
CA GLN A 66 -19.97 9.68 2.32
C GLN A 66 -19.60 8.51 1.41
N GLU A 67 -20.07 8.56 0.16
CA GLU A 67 -19.65 7.66 -0.91
C GLU A 67 -18.12 7.71 -0.98
N PHE A 68 -17.48 6.66 -0.47
CA PHE A 68 -16.09 6.39 -0.77
C PHE A 68 -16.08 5.96 -2.24
N ILE A 69 -15.73 6.90 -3.11
CA ILE A 69 -15.46 6.61 -4.51
C ILE A 69 -14.24 5.68 -4.51
N GLU A 70 -14.46 4.38 -4.72
CA GLU A 70 -13.41 3.42 -5.08
C GLU A 70 -12.92 3.78 -6.48
N GLU A 71 -12.02 4.77 -6.55
CA GLU A 71 -11.18 4.93 -7.73
C GLU A 71 -10.16 3.77 -7.74
N SER A 72 -10.49 2.69 -8.46
CA SER A 72 -9.51 1.71 -8.91
C SER A 72 -8.54 2.38 -9.89
N ASN A 73 -7.63 3.20 -9.37
CA ASN A 73 -6.52 3.75 -10.12
C ASN A 73 -5.47 2.65 -10.24
N ASP A 74 -5.36 2.02 -11.41
CA ASP A 74 -4.12 1.38 -11.89
C ASP A 74 -3.05 2.47 -12.10
N GLU A 75 -2.73 3.23 -11.06
CA GLU A 75 -1.58 4.12 -11.03
C GLU A 75 -0.33 3.24 -10.82
N ASP A 76 0.53 3.17 -11.83
CA ASP A 76 1.83 2.50 -11.78
C ASP A 76 2.76 3.23 -10.79
N TYR A 77 2.62 2.91 -9.50
CA TYR A 77 3.46 3.50 -8.45
C TYR A 77 4.87 2.88 -8.47
N PRO A 78 5.92 3.68 -8.20
CA PRO A 78 7.29 3.17 -8.19
C PRO A 78 7.52 2.17 -7.05
N THR A 79 8.36 1.17 -7.26
CA THR A 79 8.65 0.19 -6.19
C THR A 79 9.45 0.83 -5.04
N LEU A 80 9.39 0.25 -3.83
CA LEU A 80 10.19 0.70 -2.67
C LEU A 80 11.69 0.85 -2.96
N LYS A 81 12.25 -0.06 -3.79
CA LYS A 81 13.63 0.05 -4.29
C LYS A 81 13.85 1.28 -5.16
N GLN A 82 12.91 1.61 -6.04
CA GLN A 82 13.00 2.81 -6.87
C GLN A 82 12.95 4.10 -6.04
N LEU A 83 12.10 4.15 -5.00
CA LEU A 83 12.09 5.28 -4.07
C LEU A 83 13.46 5.48 -3.42
N LEU A 84 14.14 4.40 -3.05
CA LEU A 84 15.45 4.44 -2.43
C LEU A 84 16.52 4.94 -3.40
N ILE A 85 16.58 4.37 -4.60
CA ILE A 85 17.55 4.72 -5.64
C ILE A 85 17.41 6.19 -6.04
N LYS A 86 16.17 6.66 -6.21
CA LYS A 86 15.88 8.04 -6.64
C LYS A 86 15.83 9.05 -5.49
N ASN A 87 15.90 8.57 -4.24
CA ASN A 87 15.82 9.38 -3.03
C ASN A 87 14.64 10.38 -3.05
N TYR A 88 13.45 9.86 -3.36
CA TYR A 88 12.24 10.66 -3.46
C TYR A 88 11.79 11.23 -2.10
N PRO A 89 11.63 10.42 -1.04
CA PRO A 89 11.33 10.95 0.28
C PRO A 89 12.57 11.62 0.90
N LYS A 90 12.44 12.87 1.35
CA LYS A 90 13.54 13.73 1.84
C LYS A 90 13.79 13.62 3.33
N ASN A 91 12.83 13.08 4.08
CA ASN A 91 12.95 12.89 5.53
C ASN A 91 12.24 11.62 5.99
N GLU A 92 12.46 11.27 7.25
CA GLU A 92 11.94 10.03 7.82
C GLU A 92 10.40 10.01 7.90
N THR A 93 9.76 11.15 8.12
CA THR A 93 8.30 11.26 8.15
C THR A 93 7.69 10.92 6.79
N GLU A 94 8.30 11.39 5.70
CA GLU A 94 7.86 11.04 4.34
C GLU A 94 8.11 9.57 4.00
N TRP A 95 9.20 9.00 4.49
CA TRP A 95 9.44 7.57 4.37
C TRP A 95 8.35 6.75 5.06
N ILE A 96 7.98 7.11 6.28
CA ILE A 96 6.86 6.48 7.00
C ILE A 96 5.56 6.61 6.20
N LEU A 97 5.27 7.79 5.66
CA LEU A 97 4.08 8.01 4.85
C LEU A 97 4.06 7.10 3.61
N CYS A 98 5.18 6.97 2.90
CA CYS A 98 5.28 6.08 1.75
C CYS A 98 5.07 4.61 2.17
N TYR A 99 5.68 4.17 3.27
CA TYR A 99 5.48 2.80 3.78
C TYR A 99 4.04 2.53 4.19
N ALA A 100 3.40 3.49 4.86
CA ALA A 100 1.99 3.42 5.21
C ALA A 100 1.13 3.29 3.94
N PHE A 101 1.43 4.09 2.91
CA PHE A 101 0.73 4.03 1.62
C PHE A 101 0.83 2.65 0.98
N TYR A 102 2.01 2.02 0.93
CA TYR A 102 2.14 0.66 0.39
C TYR A 102 1.53 -0.42 1.30
N ALA A 103 1.62 -0.27 2.62
CA ALA A 103 1.09 -1.24 3.59
C ALA A 103 -0.45 -1.30 3.56
N SER A 104 -1.10 -0.16 3.34
CA SER A 104 -2.55 0.01 3.28
C SER A 104 -3.15 -0.24 1.89
N LYS A 105 -2.46 -0.96 0.99
CA LYS A 105 -2.89 -1.11 -0.41
C LYS A 105 -3.23 0.25 -1.06
N TYR A 106 -2.27 1.18 -1.04
CA TYR A 106 -2.42 2.52 -1.62
C TYR A 106 -3.44 3.41 -0.88
N GLY A 107 -3.68 3.11 0.41
CA GLY A 107 -4.56 3.87 1.30
C GLY A 107 -5.99 3.34 1.41
N GLU A 108 -6.31 2.20 0.79
CA GLU A 108 -7.64 1.59 0.87
C GLU A 108 -7.88 0.93 2.23
N ASP A 109 -6.87 0.24 2.76
CA ASP A 109 -6.96 -0.55 3.98
C ASP A 109 -6.33 0.16 5.20
N THR A 110 -6.58 -0.40 6.38
CA THR A 110 -5.82 -0.06 7.59
C THR A 110 -4.44 -0.69 7.55
N PHE A 111 -3.52 -0.16 8.34
CA PHE A 111 -2.18 -0.70 8.49
C PHE A 111 -1.73 -0.62 9.93
N ARG A 112 -0.76 -1.46 10.28
CA ARG A 112 -0.17 -1.53 11.61
C ARG A 112 1.26 -1.03 11.62
N LYS A 113 1.75 -0.78 12.84
CA LYS A 113 3.15 -0.41 13.06
C LYS A 113 4.12 -1.52 12.60
N GLU A 114 3.71 -2.78 12.72
CA GLU A 114 4.49 -3.93 12.28
C GLU A 114 4.71 -3.90 10.76
N ASP A 115 3.68 -3.55 9.98
CA ASP A 115 3.75 -3.51 8.52
C ASP A 115 4.77 -2.48 8.03
N ILE A 116 4.82 -1.32 8.67
CA ILE A 116 5.86 -0.31 8.40
C ILE A 116 7.25 -0.87 8.70
N THR A 117 7.40 -1.61 9.80
CA THR A 117 8.67 -2.21 10.22
C THR A 117 9.14 -3.26 9.21
N GLU A 118 8.22 -4.01 8.61
CA GLU A 118 8.51 -4.95 7.53
C GLU A 118 9.03 -4.24 6.29
N ARG A 119 8.38 -3.14 5.86
CA ARG A 119 8.86 -2.34 4.71
C ARG A 119 10.24 -1.73 4.93
N TYR A 120 10.59 -1.36 6.17
CA TYR A 120 11.95 -0.97 6.52
C TYR A 120 12.97 -2.08 6.24
N LYS A 121 12.63 -3.33 6.57
CA LYS A 121 13.51 -4.50 6.36
C LYS A 121 13.64 -4.79 4.87
N GLU A 122 12.54 -4.80 4.14
CA GLU A 122 12.51 -5.02 2.68
C GLU A 122 13.42 -4.05 1.93
N ASN A 123 13.44 -2.79 2.34
CA ASN A 123 14.23 -1.73 1.69
C ASN A 123 15.61 -1.49 2.33
N GLY A 124 16.06 -2.36 3.25
CA GLY A 124 17.39 -2.26 3.89
C GLY A 124 17.60 -1.03 4.78
N ARG A 125 16.52 -0.38 5.24
CA ARG A 125 16.55 0.82 6.10
C ARG A 125 16.23 0.52 7.57
N HIS A 126 16.05 -0.76 7.90
CA HIS A 126 15.84 -1.18 9.28
C HIS A 126 17.14 -1.06 10.08
N THR A 127 17.15 -0.15 11.05
CA THR A 127 18.27 0.09 11.96
C THR A 127 17.74 0.29 13.37
N THR A 128 18.59 0.14 14.38
CA THR A 128 18.21 0.41 15.78
C THR A 128 17.67 1.84 15.95
N SER A 129 18.22 2.81 15.23
CA SER A 129 17.81 4.22 15.31
C SER A 129 16.47 4.48 14.63
N THR A 130 16.22 3.88 13.45
CA THR A 130 14.95 4.04 12.74
C THR A 130 13.81 3.34 13.49
N ASN A 131 14.06 2.16 14.06
CA ASN A 131 13.09 1.45 14.89
C ASN A 131 12.75 2.20 16.19
N ALA A 132 13.77 2.71 16.91
CA ALA A 132 13.55 3.46 18.14
C ALA A 132 12.75 4.76 17.92
N ASN A 133 12.89 5.38 16.76
CA ASN A 133 12.18 6.62 16.40
C ASN A 133 10.87 6.40 15.65
N LEU A 134 10.49 5.15 15.38
CA LEU A 134 9.30 4.82 14.57
C LEU A 134 8.03 5.48 15.11
N ALA A 135 7.77 5.33 16.41
CA ALA A 135 6.60 5.91 17.06
C ALA A 135 6.57 7.45 16.94
N ASN A 136 7.73 8.11 17.09
CA ASN A 136 7.84 9.56 16.95
C ASN A 136 7.54 10.01 15.52
N ASN A 137 7.99 9.27 14.51
CA ASN A 137 7.75 9.60 13.11
C ASN A 137 6.30 9.34 12.69
N ILE A 138 5.66 8.28 13.19
CA ILE A 138 4.22 8.04 13.01
C ILE A 138 3.43 9.20 13.65
N ASN A 139 3.76 9.59 14.87
CA ASN A 139 3.14 10.74 15.53
C ASN A 139 3.34 12.05 14.74
N SER A 140 4.47 12.22 14.07
CA SER A 140 4.69 13.36 13.15
C SER A 140 3.75 13.31 11.93
N CYS A 141 3.43 12.13 11.41
CA CYS A 141 2.44 11.98 10.33
C CYS A 141 1.02 12.29 10.83
N ILE A 142 0.69 11.87 12.05
CA ILE A 142 -0.60 12.18 12.70
C ILE A 142 -0.74 13.70 12.91
N LYS A 143 0.30 14.37 13.44
CA LYS A 143 0.31 15.83 13.64
C LYS A 143 0.16 16.63 12.34
N LYS A 144 0.59 16.07 11.21
CA LYS A 144 0.43 16.66 9.87
C LYS A 144 -0.88 16.30 9.19
N ASP A 145 -1.74 15.57 9.89
CA ASP A 145 -3.04 15.12 9.43
C ASP A 145 -2.97 14.19 8.20
N TRP A 146 -1.88 13.43 8.06
CA TRP A 146 -1.73 12.45 6.97
C TRP A 146 -2.25 11.07 7.35
N ILE A 147 -2.16 10.73 8.64
CA ILE A 147 -2.51 9.43 9.20
C ILE A 147 -3.43 9.68 10.40
N LYS A 148 -4.44 8.83 10.58
CA LYS A 148 -5.30 8.79 11.75
C LYS A 148 -5.12 7.46 12.48
N ASP A 149 -5.05 7.51 13.80
CA ASP A 149 -5.11 6.35 14.66
C ASP A 149 -6.57 5.86 14.82
N ILE A 150 -6.78 4.57 14.60
CA ILE A 150 -8.06 3.91 14.87
C ILE A 150 -8.00 3.32 16.28
N ASN A 151 -6.91 2.60 16.57
CA ASN A 151 -6.62 1.95 17.84
C ASN A 151 -5.15 2.17 18.22
N LYS A 152 -4.68 1.55 19.30
CA LYS A 152 -3.29 1.70 19.79
C LYS A 152 -2.21 1.34 18.75
N ASP A 153 -2.47 0.35 17.90
CA ASP A 153 -1.50 -0.21 16.95
C ASP A 153 -2.00 -0.25 15.50
N GLU A 154 -3.18 0.32 15.24
CA GLU A 154 -3.84 0.31 13.92
C GLU A 154 -4.18 1.72 13.47
N PHE A 155 -3.85 2.00 12.21
CA PHE A 155 -3.89 3.33 11.62
C PHE A 155 -4.53 3.29 10.24
N ILE A 156 -5.01 4.44 9.78
CA ILE A 156 -5.58 4.63 8.44
C ILE A 156 -5.00 5.90 7.81
N LEU A 157 -4.80 5.87 6.49
CA LEU A 157 -4.41 7.06 5.74
C LEU A 157 -5.62 7.97 5.51
N LYS A 158 -5.43 9.26 5.79
CA LYS A 158 -6.39 10.30 5.42
C LYS A 158 -6.19 10.72 3.95
N PRO A 159 -7.20 11.31 3.29
CA PRO A 159 -7.10 11.77 1.90
C PRO A 159 -5.89 12.69 1.65
N GLU A 160 -5.58 13.57 2.60
CA GLU A 160 -4.44 14.49 2.55
C GLU A 160 -3.11 13.72 2.53
N GLY A 161 -3.01 12.66 3.35
CA GLY A 161 -1.87 11.77 3.39
C GLY A 161 -1.70 10.98 2.08
N LYS A 162 -2.81 10.48 1.50
CA LYS A 162 -2.78 9.79 0.20
C LYS A 162 -2.30 10.73 -0.90
N SER A 163 -2.89 11.92 -1.00
CA SER A 163 -2.49 12.91 -2.00
C SER A 163 -1.01 13.29 -1.86
N TYR A 164 -0.55 13.53 -0.63
CA TYR A 164 0.84 13.89 -0.41
C TYR A 164 1.80 12.73 -0.69
N ALA A 165 1.42 11.48 -0.34
CA ALA A 165 2.18 10.30 -0.68
C ALA A 165 2.37 10.20 -2.20
N LYS A 166 1.30 10.37 -3.01
CA LYS A 166 1.38 10.37 -4.48
C LYS A 166 2.35 11.42 -5.01
N GLU A 167 2.36 12.63 -4.45
CA GLU A 167 3.31 13.68 -4.85
C GLU A 167 4.76 13.31 -4.52
N VAL A 168 5.00 12.75 -3.33
CA VAL A 168 6.33 12.26 -2.95
C VAL A 168 6.77 11.13 -3.89
N LEU A 169 5.87 10.21 -4.26
CA LEU A 169 6.16 9.11 -5.19
C LEU A 169 6.51 9.59 -6.60
N LYS A 170 5.99 10.73 -7.03
CA LYS A 170 6.36 11.39 -8.30
C LYS A 170 7.70 12.15 -8.21
N GLY A 171 8.26 12.28 -7.02
CA GLY A 171 9.49 13.04 -6.74
C GLY A 171 9.26 14.51 -6.38
N ASN A 172 8.00 14.93 -6.19
CA ASN A 172 7.61 16.31 -5.86
C ASN A 172 7.52 16.56 -4.34
N SER A 173 8.44 15.97 -3.55
CA SER A 173 8.47 16.22 -2.11
C SER A 173 8.69 17.72 -1.84
N THR A 174 7.82 18.30 -1.01
CA THR A 174 7.93 19.71 -0.59
C THR A 174 8.76 19.86 0.68
N ALA A 175 9.20 18.76 1.29
CA ALA A 175 9.96 18.82 2.52
C ALA A 175 11.43 19.18 2.28
N LYS A 176 11.97 20.01 3.17
CA LYS A 176 13.39 20.33 3.18
C LYS A 176 14.18 19.13 3.70
N GLU A 177 15.22 18.73 2.96
CA GLU A 177 16.18 17.74 3.43
C GLU A 177 16.97 18.33 4.62
N VAL A 178 16.79 17.74 5.79
CA VAL A 178 17.53 18.16 6.99
C VAL A 178 18.91 17.50 6.95
N LYS A 179 19.93 18.26 6.52
CA LYS A 179 21.32 17.81 6.65
C LYS A 179 21.65 17.63 8.13
N ARG A 180 22.20 16.47 8.51
CA ARG A 180 22.68 16.25 9.87
C ARG A 180 23.71 17.32 10.22
N ALA A 181 23.43 18.12 11.24
CA ALA A 181 24.42 19.03 11.81
C ALA A 181 25.60 18.19 12.32
N LYS A 182 26.82 18.52 11.87
CA LYS A 182 28.04 17.88 12.37
C LYS A 182 28.14 18.23 13.85
N ARG A 183 28.03 17.24 14.74
CA ARG A 183 28.27 17.44 16.17
C ARG A 183 29.69 17.91 16.35
N THR A 184 29.87 19.19 16.67
CA THR A 184 31.16 19.72 17.15
C THR A 184 31.45 19.00 18.46
N LYS A 185 32.51 18.21 18.48
CA LYS A 185 32.99 17.54 19.69
C LYS A 185 33.44 18.67 20.63
N GLY A 186 32.60 19.01 21.61
CA GLY A 186 32.96 19.93 22.67
C GLY A 186 34.13 19.33 23.42
N ASP A 187 35.24 20.03 23.40
CA ASP A 187 36.43 19.71 24.16
C ASP A 187 36.09 19.78 25.65
N SER A 188 35.96 18.62 26.29
CA SER A 188 35.81 18.51 27.73
C SER A 188 37.18 18.28 28.34
N GLU A 189 38.03 19.30 28.27
CA GLU A 189 39.22 19.44 29.10
C GLU A 189 38.93 20.56 30.12
N SER A 190 38.51 20.18 31.33
CA SER A 190 38.68 20.94 32.59
C SER A 190 37.82 20.39 33.72
N ARG A 191 38.42 19.55 34.59
CA ARG A 191 38.61 19.77 36.04
C ARG A 191 38.93 18.47 36.76
#